data_AF-A0AAU6VKW9-F1
#
_entry.id   AF-A0AAU6VKW9-F1
#
_cell.length_a   1.000
_cell.length_b   1.000
_cell.length_c   1.000
_cell.angle_alpha   90.00
_cell.angle_beta   90.00
_cell.angle_gamma   90.00
#
_symmetry.space_group_name_H-M   'P 1'
#
loop_
_entity.id
_entity.type
_entity.pdbx_description
1 polymer ?
#
loop_
_entity_poly.entity_id
_entity_poly.type
_entity_poly.pdbx_seq_one_letter_code
_entity_poly.pdbx_strand_id
1 'polypeptide(L)'
;MLNPAMFPVMAVVGAIAANLTELVRGENSRWQPAMEIGVRTFSLAIAAYTVLWFALLTAAVYAGGDADVIAGVEVLGIFLLAMGIYSLFHLSRFISSKLQLWIYRLALPLVIGGSFLVCKFG
;
A
#
# COMPACT_ATOMS: atom_id res chain seq x y z
N MET A 1 -10.33 -8.55 17.71
CA MET A 1 -8.92 -8.09 17.66
C MET A 1 -8.26 -8.72 16.43
N LEU A 2 -7.51 -7.92 15.67
CA LEU A 2 -6.87 -8.35 14.41
C LEU A 2 -5.78 -9.39 14.68
N ASN A 3 -5.72 -10.42 13.84
CA ASN A 3 -4.65 -11.41 13.90
C ASN A 3 -3.26 -10.73 13.75
N PRO A 4 -2.32 -10.89 14.71
CA PRO A 4 -1.00 -10.27 14.65
C PRO A 4 -0.20 -10.61 13.38
N ALA A 5 -0.46 -11.77 12.77
CA ALA A 5 0.15 -12.15 11.50
C ALA A 5 -0.23 -11.22 10.32
N MET A 6 -1.34 -10.49 10.43
CA MET A 6 -1.80 -9.54 9.40
C MET A 6 -1.18 -8.15 9.56
N PHE A 7 -0.50 -7.87 10.68
CA PHE A 7 0.12 -6.55 10.91
C PHE A 7 1.20 -6.23 9.86
N PRO A 8 2.13 -7.16 9.52
CA PRO A 8 3.11 -6.91 8.47
C PRO A 8 2.46 -6.72 7.10
N VAL A 9 1.37 -7.44 6.82
CA VAL A 9 0.64 -7.33 5.55
C VAL A 9 0.07 -5.92 5.41
N MET A 10 -0.62 -5.42 6.43
CA MET A 10 -1.17 -4.07 6.42
C MET A 10 -0.10 -2.99 6.38
N ALA A 11 1.03 -3.20 7.05
CA ALA A 11 2.15 -2.28 7.00
C ALA A 11 2.75 -2.20 5.59
N VAL A 12 2.92 -3.33 4.91
CA VAL A 12 3.41 -3.37 3.52
C VAL A 12 2.42 -2.69 2.57
N VAL A 13 1.12 -2.96 2.71
CA VAL A 13 0.08 -2.31 1.88
C VAL A 13 0.07 -0.79 2.12
N GLY A 14 0.23 -0.32 3.36
CA GLY A 14 0.38 1.10 3.70
C GLY A 14 1.63 1.74 3.10
N ALA A 15 2.76 1.04 3.11
CA ALA A 15 4.00 1.51 2.47
C ALA A 15 3.85 1.60 0.93
N ILE A 16 3.19 0.62 0.30
CA ILE A 16 2.88 0.67 -1.13
C ILE A 16 1.96 1.85 -1.44
N ALA A 17 0.95 2.11 -0.60
CA ALA A 17 0.06 3.26 -0.75
C ALA A 17 0.82 4.59 -0.73
N ALA A 18 1.75 4.75 0.21
CA ALA A 18 2.59 5.94 0.28
C ALA A 18 3.46 6.09 -0.98
N ASN A 19 4.12 5.01 -1.42
CA ASN A 19 4.95 5.01 -2.62
C ASN A 19 4.14 5.37 -3.90
N LEU A 20 2.93 4.81 -4.05
CA LEU A 20 2.04 5.17 -5.14
C LEU A 20 1.55 6.62 -5.06
N THR A 21 1.36 7.16 -3.85
CA THR A 21 1.00 8.56 -3.64
C THR A 21 2.13 9.49 -4.09
N GLU A 22 3.38 9.18 -3.75
CA GLU A 22 4.57 9.92 -4.23
C GLU A 22 4.67 9.88 -5.75
N LEU A 23 4.36 8.74 -6.38
CA LEU A 23 4.32 8.60 -7.83
C LEU A 23 3.27 9.51 -8.46
N VAL A 24 2.03 9.47 -7.96
CA VAL A 24 0.91 10.29 -8.48
C VAL A 24 1.16 11.78 -8.31
N ARG A 25 1.83 12.18 -7.21
CA ARG A 25 2.25 13.57 -6.97
C ARG A 25 3.47 14.01 -7.78
N GLY A 26 4.14 13.08 -8.47
CA GLY A 26 5.37 13.35 -9.22
C GLY A 26 6.61 13.61 -8.35
N GLU A 27 6.51 13.41 -7.04
CA GLU A 27 7.61 13.64 -6.07
C GLU A 27 8.79 12.69 -6.30
N ASN A 28 8.53 11.54 -6.91
CA ASN A 28 9.55 10.55 -7.25
C ASN A 28 10.69 11.10 -8.13
N SER A 29 10.39 12.06 -9.01
CA SER A 29 11.40 12.72 -9.86
C SER A 29 12.48 13.47 -9.06
N ARG A 30 12.17 13.90 -7.83
CA ARG A 30 13.14 14.57 -6.94
C ARG A 30 14.16 13.60 -6.34
N TRP A 31 13.72 12.37 -6.05
CA TRP A 31 14.53 11.37 -5.36
C TRP A 31 15.21 10.41 -6.34
N GLN A 32 14.61 10.18 -7.51
CA GLN A 32 15.12 9.30 -8.56
C GLN A 32 15.02 9.96 -9.94
N PRO A 33 15.79 11.03 -10.20
CA PRO A 33 15.68 11.82 -11.44
C PRO A 33 16.04 11.02 -12.70
N ALA A 34 16.85 9.95 -12.58
CA ALA A 34 17.24 9.09 -13.69
C ALA A 34 16.25 7.94 -13.96
N MET A 35 15.15 7.83 -13.19
CA MET A 35 14.21 6.73 -13.34
C MET A 35 13.13 7.06 -14.37
N GLU A 36 13.19 6.39 -15.52
CA GLU A 36 12.16 6.47 -16.54
C GLU A 36 11.05 5.44 -16.28
N ILE A 37 9.81 5.93 -16.13
CA ILE A 37 8.63 5.08 -15.93
C ILE A 37 7.90 4.94 -17.26
N GLY A 38 8.00 3.76 -17.87
CA GLY A 38 7.24 3.47 -19.09
C GLY A 38 5.73 3.51 -18.84
N VAL A 39 4.97 3.95 -19.86
CA VAL A 39 3.50 4.15 -19.81
C VAL A 39 2.76 2.94 -19.24
N ARG A 40 3.12 1.71 -19.62
CA ARG A 40 2.49 0.49 -19.10
C ARG A 40 2.65 0.32 -17.59
N THR A 41 3.84 0.63 -17.06
CA THR A 41 4.12 0.54 -15.63
C THR A 41 3.34 1.61 -14.87
N PHE A 42 3.29 2.82 -15.43
CA PHE A 42 2.54 3.94 -14.88
C PHE A 42 1.03 3.66 -14.82
N SER A 43 0.44 3.18 -15.92
CA SER A 43 -0.99 2.82 -15.96
C SER A 43 -1.33 1.74 -14.93
N LEU A 44 -0.47 0.74 -14.75
CA LEU A 44 -0.69 -0.32 -13.76
C LEU A 44 -0.55 0.20 -12.32
N ALA A 45 0.40 1.10 -12.07
CA ALA A 45 0.55 1.74 -10.76
C ALA A 45 -0.64 2.62 -10.40
N ILE A 46 -1.19 3.38 -11.37
CA ILE A 46 -2.42 4.15 -11.16
C ILE A 46 -3.60 3.23 -10.90
N ALA A 47 -3.76 2.15 -11.68
CA ALA A 47 -4.81 1.18 -11.43
C ALA A 47 -4.71 0.61 -10.01
N ALA A 48 -3.49 0.25 -9.57
CA ALA A 48 -3.23 -0.19 -8.20
C ALA A 48 -3.65 0.85 -7.16
N TYR A 49 -3.29 2.12 -7.38
CA TYR A 49 -3.62 3.22 -6.48
C TYR A 49 -5.14 3.42 -6.37
N THR A 50 -5.87 3.36 -7.48
CA THR A 50 -7.33 3.49 -7.47
C THR A 50 -8.00 2.32 -6.74
N VAL A 51 -7.54 1.08 -6.96
CA VAL A 51 -8.10 -0.12 -6.33
C VAL A 51 -7.78 -0.19 -4.84
N LEU A 52 -6.60 0.27 -4.43
CA LEU A 52 -6.11 0.22 -3.06
C LEU A 52 -7.12 0.77 -2.04
N TRP A 53 -7.71 1.94 -2.30
CA TRP A 53 -8.63 2.56 -1.36
C TRP A 53 -9.92 1.75 -1.19
N PHE A 54 -10.45 1.19 -2.27
CA PHE A 54 -11.61 0.30 -2.21
C PHE A 54 -11.26 -1.01 -1.52
N ALA A 55 -10.12 -1.61 -1.86
CA ALA A 55 -9.66 -2.86 -1.25
C ALA A 55 -9.43 -2.71 0.26
N LEU A 56 -8.88 -1.58 0.70
CA LEU A 56 -8.70 -1.23 2.10
C LEU A 56 -10.04 -1.11 2.84
N LEU A 57 -11.01 -0.40 2.25
CA LEU A 57 -12.34 -0.27 2.84
C LEU A 57 -13.01 -1.63 3.00
N THR A 58 -12.94 -2.48 1.97
CA THR A 58 -13.49 -3.84 2.07
C THR A 58 -12.76 -4.67 3.13
N ALA A 59 -11.44 -4.59 3.22
CA ALA A 59 -10.66 -5.32 4.22
C ALA A 59 -10.99 -4.88 5.65
N ALA A 60 -11.16 -3.57 5.88
CA ALA A 60 -11.52 -3.05 7.20
C ALA A 60 -12.93 -3.46 7.62
N VAL A 61 -13.91 -3.45 6.69
CA VAL A 61 -15.28 -3.88 6.96
C VAL A 61 -15.34 -5.37 7.27
N TYR A 62 -14.67 -6.20 6.46
CA TYR A 62 -14.68 -7.65 6.66
C TYR A 62 -13.92 -8.07 7.92
N ALA A 63 -12.79 -7.43 8.24
CA ALA A 63 -12.06 -7.69 9.48
C ALA A 63 -12.83 -7.21 10.72
N GLY A 64 -13.61 -6.13 10.62
CA GLY A 64 -14.44 -5.63 11.72
C GLY A 64 -15.64 -6.52 12.03
N GLY A 65 -16.24 -7.15 11.01
CA GLY A 65 -17.40 -8.03 11.15
C GLY A 65 -18.60 -7.38 11.88
N ASP A 66 -19.49 -8.22 12.41
CA ASP A 66 -20.71 -7.77 13.12
C ASP A 66 -20.48 -7.41 14.60
N ALA A 67 -19.34 -7.79 15.18
CA ALA A 67 -19.11 -7.69 16.63
C ALA A 67 -17.81 -6.98 17.04
N ASP A 68 -16.86 -6.77 16.13
CA ASP A 68 -15.47 -6.48 16.50
C ASP A 68 -14.91 -5.26 15.73
N VAL A 69 -15.61 -4.12 15.86
CA VAL A 69 -15.24 -2.81 15.28
C VAL A 69 -13.76 -2.46 15.52
N ILE A 70 -13.20 -2.91 16.65
CA ILE A 70 -11.80 -2.71 17.03
C ILE A 70 -10.84 -3.30 15.99
N ALA A 71 -11.11 -4.48 15.43
CA ALA A 71 -10.24 -5.10 14.44
C ALA A 71 -10.18 -4.27 13.13
N GLY A 72 -11.32 -3.74 12.69
CA GLY A 72 -11.37 -2.82 11.55
C GLY A 72 -10.57 -1.53 11.82
N VAL A 73 -10.64 -0.99 13.05
CA VAL A 73 -9.84 0.17 13.47
C VAL A 73 -8.35 -0.16 13.51
N GLU A 74 -7.96 -1.34 13.96
CA GLU A 74 -6.56 -1.79 13.97
C GLU A 74 -5.99 -1.91 12.55
N VAL A 75 -6.75 -2.48 11.60
CA VAL A 75 -6.37 -2.55 10.18
C VAL A 75 -6.08 -1.16 9.62
N LEU A 76 -7.01 -0.22 9.82
CA LEU A 76 -6.86 1.15 9.37
C LEU A 76 -5.71 1.88 10.08
N GLY A 77 -5.58 1.68 11.39
CA GLY A 77 -4.53 2.29 12.20
C GLY A 77 -3.14 1.87 11.75
N ILE A 78 -2.90 0.56 11.57
CA ILE A 78 -1.62 0.03 11.09
C ILE A 78 -1.32 0.52 9.67
N PHE A 79 -2.31 0.49 8.79
CA PHE A 79 -2.18 0.98 7.42
C PHE A 79 -1.75 2.45 7.39
N LEU A 80 -2.47 3.32 8.13
CA LEU A 80 -2.20 4.75 8.18
C LEU A 80 -0.85 5.04 8.83
N LEU A 81 -0.50 4.32 9.88
CA LEU A 81 0.78 4.46 10.56
C LEU A 81 1.93 4.09 9.62
N ALA A 82 1.84 2.97 8.91
CA ALA A 82 2.86 2.58 7.95
C ALA A 82 2.96 3.55 6.76
N MET A 83 1.83 4.02 6.24
CA MET A 83 1.78 5.05 5.20
C MET A 83 2.44 6.36 5.67
N GLY A 84 2.15 6.78 6.90
CA GLY A 84 2.71 7.97 7.52
C GLY A 84 4.21 7.86 7.74
N ILE A 85 4.70 6.74 8.30
CA ILE A 85 6.14 6.49 8.46
C ILE A 85 6.84 6.53 7.10
N TYR A 86 6.30 5.84 6.10
CA TYR A 86 6.91 5.82 4.76
C TYR A 86 7.02 7.24 4.18
N SER A 87 5.94 8.02 4.26
CA SER A 87 5.88 9.38 3.71
C SER A 87 6.75 10.39 4.47
N LEU A 88 6.81 10.32 5.81
CA LEU A 88 7.62 11.23 6.61
C LEU A 88 9.12 11.03 6.39
N PHE A 89 9.56 9.78 6.38
CA PHE A 89 10.98 9.44 6.23
C PHE A 89 11.42 9.31 4.77
N HIS A 90 10.50 9.47 3.80
CA HIS A 90 10.77 9.37 2.37
C HIS A 90 11.53 8.09 2.03
N LEU A 91 10.97 6.94 2.43
CA LEU A 91 11.64 5.63 2.32
C LEU A 91 12.00 5.27 0.86
N SER A 92 11.36 5.89 -0.13
CA SER A 92 11.70 5.77 -1.54
C SER A 92 13.15 6.15 -1.86
N ARG A 93 13.78 7.01 -1.05
CA ARG A 93 15.20 7.39 -1.18
C ARG A 93 16.15 6.21 -0.98
N PHE A 94 15.79 5.24 -0.15
CA PHE A 94 16.62 4.08 0.14
C PHE A 94 16.41 2.92 -0.85
N ILE A 95 15.41 3.02 -1.72
CA ILE A 95 15.06 2.01 -2.69
C ILE A 95 15.82 2.29 -4.00
N SER A 96 16.40 1.26 -4.61
CA SER A 96 17.03 1.42 -5.94
C SER A 96 16.00 1.61 -7.04
N SER A 97 16.32 2.35 -8.10
CA SER A 97 15.40 2.60 -9.22
C SER A 97 14.87 1.32 -9.88
N LYS A 98 15.71 0.28 -9.98
CA LYS A 98 15.27 -1.03 -10.51
C LYS A 98 14.21 -1.67 -9.62
N LEU A 99 14.41 -1.63 -8.30
CA LEU A 99 13.46 -2.19 -7.34
C LEU A 99 12.15 -1.39 -7.32
N GLN A 100 12.23 -0.06 -7.41
CA GLN A 100 11.05 0.81 -7.46
C GLN A 100 10.16 0.53 -8.67
N LEU A 101 10.74 0.30 -9.84
CA LEU A 101 10.00 -0.12 -11.03
C LEU A 101 9.27 -1.46 -10.81
N TRP A 102 9.89 -2.41 -10.12
CA TRP A 102 9.25 -3.68 -9.77
C TRP A 102 8.13 -3.51 -8.76
N ILE A 103 8.31 -2.65 -7.76
CA ILE A 103 7.26 -2.30 -6.80
C ILE A 103 6.04 -1.75 -7.54
N TYR A 104 6.22 -0.85 -8.52
CA TYR A 104 5.11 -0.36 -9.33
C TYR A 104 4.43 -1.43 -10.18
N ARG A 105 5.20 -2.35 -10.76
CA ARG A 105 4.64 -3.46 -11.57
C ARG A 105 3.89 -4.48 -10.73
N LEU A 106 4.28 -4.66 -9.47
CA LEU A 106 3.67 -5.62 -8.56
C LEU A 106 2.65 -4.98 -7.60
N ALA A 107 2.50 -3.65 -7.62
CA ALA A 107 1.61 -2.94 -6.70
C ALA A 107 0.19 -3.48 -6.77
N LEU A 108 -0.38 -3.65 -7.97
CA LEU A 108 -1.76 -4.14 -8.13
C LEU A 108 -1.96 -5.53 -7.50
N PRO A 109 -1.21 -6.58 -7.88
CA PRO A 109 -1.39 -7.90 -7.26
C PRO A 109 -1.04 -7.93 -5.77
N LEU A 110 -0.07 -7.14 -5.31
CA LEU A 110 0.29 -7.06 -3.89
C LEU A 110 -0.82 -6.43 -3.05
N VAL A 111 -1.46 -5.38 -3.54
CA VAL A 111 -2.58 -4.71 -2.87
C VAL A 111 -3.77 -5.66 -2.80
N ILE A 112 -4.15 -6.27 -3.92
CA ILE A 112 -5.29 -7.20 -3.96
C ILE A 112 -5.01 -8.42 -3.08
N GLY A 113 -3.83 -9.02 -3.20
CA GLY A 113 -3.44 -10.18 -2.39
C GLY A 113 -3.37 -9.87 -0.90
N GLY A 114 -2.78 -8.72 -0.54
CA GLY A 114 -2.69 -8.27 0.86
C GLY A 114 -4.07 -8.00 1.46
N SER A 115 -4.93 -7.26 0.76
CA SER A 115 -6.30 -7.02 1.20
C SER A 115 -7.12 -8.31 1.27
N PHE A 116 -6.96 -9.25 0.33
CA PHE A 116 -7.65 -10.53 0.37
C PHE A 116 -7.22 -11.38 1.58
N LEU A 117 -5.92 -11.42 1.90
CA LEU A 117 -5.42 -12.11 3.08
C LEU A 117 -6.04 -11.52 4.35
N VAL A 118 -6.14 -10.20 4.44
CA VAL A 118 -6.75 -9.51 5.58
C VAL A 118 -8.25 -9.78 5.64
N CYS A 119 -8.97 -9.80 4.52
CA CYS A 119 -10.38 -10.20 4.52
C CYS A 119 -10.60 -11.63 5.02
N LYS A 120 -9.65 -12.54 4.79
CA LYS A 120 -9.79 -13.96 5.11
C LYS A 120 -9.27 -14.33 6.51
N PHE A 121 -8.24 -13.65 6.97
CA PHE A 121 -7.49 -13.98 8.19
C PHE A 121 -7.42 -12.85 9.22
N GLY A 122 -8.02 -11.70 8.91
CA GLY A 122 -8.15 -10.55 9.80
C GLY A 122 -9.25 -10.74 10.83
#